data_AF-A0A444ZD42-F1
#
_entry.id   AF-A0A444ZD42-F1
#
_cell.length_a   1.000
_cell.length_b   1.000
_cell.length_c   1.000
_cell.angle_alpha   90.00
_cell.angle_beta   90.00
_cell.angle_gamma   90.00
#
_symmetry.space_group_name_H-M   'P 1'
#
loop_
_entity.id
_entity.type
_entity.pdbx_description
1 polymer ?
#
loop_
_entity_poly.entity_id
_entity_poly.type
_entity_poly.pdbx_seq_one_letter_code
_entity_poly.pdbx_strand_id
1 'polypeptide(L)'
;MVTLGELNGEEEVPLVLHNPLVLEINGFQNQLIEKGKELATCQGEVKALRATEALKDKAIEELRNEVSKLDQKLRTTENHLKDKNLEIKKLTEEKKDALAAQYAAEAALRRVHLDEKDDDYIPFESVITPLEDEIKLYKNEIKALQEDKKALERLTKSKESALLEAERILRSALERALIVEEVQNENFDLKRQIEICQEENKILEKTHRQKIMEVEKLSQTIHELEEVILASGTTANAVRDYKRQISELQEEKRTLERELARVKVSANRVATVVANEWKDEKDKVMPVRQWLEERRIMQAEMQRLKEKLAISERTAKAESQLKDKLKLRLKTLEEGLKQFGESPKTEKSSILSFLATNSGLRSRSTSQPRGSSVGSSLFQKPSMKNNTDIAAGNLGQGGTTKRKHGSAENVLKKGIWARSKVGDSSEKENEMQVNNTGMNLDSCNNEREADDSKTKDDMVSGFLYDRLQKEVISLRKFCGVKESSLQTKDEEIKVYGLQMLTKKVDALTKAMEVECKKMRREAAVREKEATPTKSEINRRNRSSTPLKGSVTF
;
A
#
# COMPACT_ATOMS: atom_id res chain seq x y z
N MET A 1 -21.38 26.30 15.41
CA MET A 1 -20.08 26.75 15.96
C MET A 1 -19.34 27.42 14.82
N VAL A 2 -18.77 28.63 14.91
CA VAL A 2 -18.74 29.69 15.95
C VAL A 2 -18.50 30.97 15.11
N THR A 3 -19.52 31.83 14.96
CA THR A 3 -19.60 33.19 15.54
C THR A 3 -18.36 34.08 15.37
N LEU A 4 -18.55 35.15 14.57
CA LEU A 4 -18.30 36.58 14.84
C LEU A 4 -16.93 37.07 15.34
N GLY A 5 -16.52 38.19 14.73
CA GLY A 5 -15.46 39.10 15.18
C GLY A 5 -14.70 39.69 13.99
N GLU A 6 -14.39 40.98 13.86
CA GLU A 6 -14.97 42.26 14.31
C GLU A 6 -14.11 43.34 13.62
N LEU A 7 -14.74 44.41 13.14
CA LEU A 7 -14.23 45.80 13.07
C LEU A 7 -12.90 46.18 12.35
N ASN A 8 -13.10 46.99 11.30
CA ASN A 8 -12.43 48.26 10.97
C ASN A 8 -10.92 48.35 10.60
N GLY A 9 -10.69 48.97 9.44
CA GLY A 9 -9.44 49.60 8.99
C GLY A 9 -9.71 50.28 7.64
N GLU A 10 -9.55 51.60 7.57
CA GLU A 10 -10.02 52.44 6.45
C GLU A 10 -9.00 52.62 5.29
N GLU A 11 -9.50 53.24 4.22
CA GLU A 11 -8.81 54.07 3.20
C GLU A 11 -8.28 53.50 1.85
N GLU A 12 -8.70 54.22 0.80
CA GLU A 12 -8.17 54.40 -0.58
C GLU A 12 -8.19 53.25 -1.65
N VAL A 13 -9.28 53.23 -2.46
CA VAL A 13 -9.34 53.55 -3.93
C VAL A 13 -8.11 53.19 -4.80
N PRO A 14 -8.21 52.53 -6.00
CA PRO A 14 -9.24 52.75 -7.05
C PRO A 14 -9.77 51.54 -7.86
N LEU A 15 -10.84 51.84 -8.62
CA LEU A 15 -11.38 51.19 -9.82
C LEU A 15 -10.54 50.05 -10.47
N VAL A 16 -11.02 48.81 -10.32
CA VAL A 16 -10.70 47.73 -11.27
C VAL A 16 -11.61 47.86 -12.49
N LEU A 17 -11.02 48.17 -13.63
CA LEU A 17 -11.69 48.18 -14.94
C LEU A 17 -12.29 46.79 -15.22
N HIS A 18 -13.62 46.64 -15.18
CA HIS A 18 -14.27 45.38 -15.54
C HIS A 18 -14.08 45.10 -17.04
N ASN A 19 -13.14 44.22 -17.36
CA ASN A 19 -12.90 43.73 -18.71
C ASN A 19 -14.14 42.93 -19.19
N PRO A 20 -14.83 43.34 -20.27
CA PRO A 20 -16.05 42.68 -20.74
C PRO A 20 -15.89 41.17 -20.98
N LEU A 21 -14.72 40.76 -21.46
CA LEU A 21 -14.38 39.34 -21.69
C LEU A 21 -14.46 38.50 -20.41
N VAL A 22 -14.15 39.07 -19.24
CA VAL A 22 -14.23 38.36 -17.95
C VAL A 22 -15.70 38.15 -17.54
N LEU A 23 -16.58 39.09 -17.86
CA LEU A 23 -18.03 38.93 -17.62
C LEU A 23 -18.64 37.88 -18.55
N GLU A 24 -18.25 37.86 -19.83
CA GLU A 24 -18.66 36.82 -20.78
C GLU A 24 -18.17 35.42 -20.36
N ILE A 25 -16.88 35.29 -19.97
CA ILE A 25 -16.32 34.03 -19.46
C ILE A 25 -17.07 33.57 -18.20
N ASN A 26 -17.33 34.46 -17.24
CA ASN A 26 -18.12 34.12 -16.05
C ASN A 26 -19.57 33.74 -16.40
N GLY A 27 -20.17 34.38 -17.42
CA GLY A 27 -21.47 34.02 -17.97
C GLY A 27 -21.49 32.59 -18.53
N PHE A 28 -20.54 32.25 -19.40
CA PHE A 28 -20.40 30.89 -19.94
C PHE A 28 -20.07 29.86 -18.87
N GLN A 29 -19.26 30.21 -17.87
CA GLN A 29 -18.93 29.31 -16.76
C GLN A 29 -20.15 29.04 -15.87
N ASN A 30 -20.99 30.05 -15.61
CA ASN A 30 -22.27 29.87 -14.91
C ASN A 30 -23.24 29.00 -15.73
N GLN A 31 -23.37 29.24 -17.04
CA GLN A 31 -24.18 28.40 -17.93
C GLN A 31 -23.68 26.95 -17.98
N LEU A 32 -22.36 26.72 -17.97
CA LEU A 32 -21.77 25.38 -17.93
C LEU A 32 -22.09 24.67 -16.60
N ILE A 33 -22.05 25.39 -15.47
CA ILE A 33 -22.45 24.87 -14.16
C ILE A 33 -23.95 24.54 -14.13
N GLU A 34 -24.79 25.40 -14.69
CA GLU A 34 -26.24 25.20 -14.77
C GLU A 34 -26.59 24.01 -15.66
N LYS A 35 -26.00 23.90 -16.86
CA LYS A 35 -26.13 22.73 -17.74
C LYS A 35 -25.57 21.46 -17.12
N GLY A 36 -24.52 21.56 -16.30
CA GLY A 36 -24.03 20.44 -15.48
C GLY A 36 -25.03 19.96 -14.44
N LYS A 37 -25.77 20.87 -13.79
CA LYS A 37 -26.87 20.54 -12.86
C LYS A 37 -28.06 19.93 -13.59
N GLU A 38 -28.49 20.53 -14.71
CA GLU A 38 -29.56 19.99 -15.56
C GLU A 38 -29.23 18.56 -16.04
N LEU A 39 -28.01 18.32 -16.50
CA LEU A 39 -27.55 17.00 -16.92
C LEU A 39 -27.59 16.00 -15.76
N ALA A 40 -27.22 16.42 -14.55
CA ALA A 40 -27.30 15.56 -13.36
C ALA A 40 -28.76 15.23 -12.97
N THR A 41 -29.69 16.17 -13.08
CA THR A 41 -31.13 15.91 -12.87
C THR A 41 -31.70 14.97 -13.94
N CYS A 42 -31.42 15.21 -15.23
CA CYS A 42 -31.85 14.32 -16.32
C CYS A 42 -31.23 12.92 -16.18
N GLN A 43 -29.98 12.80 -15.72
CA GLN A 43 -29.35 11.51 -15.45
C GLN A 43 -30.01 10.79 -14.26
N GLY A 44 -30.48 11.54 -13.25
CA GLY A 44 -31.29 11.02 -12.14
C GLY A 44 -32.65 10.50 -12.62
N GLU A 45 -33.35 11.28 -13.44
CA GLU A 45 -34.63 10.89 -14.04
C GLU A 45 -34.50 9.66 -14.93
N VAL A 46 -33.48 9.58 -15.79
CA VAL A 46 -33.20 8.39 -16.62
C VAL A 46 -32.93 7.15 -15.76
N LYS A 47 -32.23 7.28 -14.63
CA LYS A 47 -32.03 6.18 -13.68
C LYS A 47 -33.35 5.75 -13.02
N ALA A 48 -34.19 6.70 -12.62
CA ALA A 48 -35.51 6.42 -12.05
C ALA A 48 -36.44 5.73 -13.06
N LEU A 49 -36.50 6.24 -14.30
CA LEU A 49 -37.30 5.66 -15.38
C LEU A 49 -36.87 4.22 -15.67
N ARG A 50 -35.56 3.94 -15.81
CA ARG A 50 -35.03 2.56 -15.98
C ARG A 50 -35.40 1.63 -14.81
N ALA A 51 -35.42 2.13 -13.58
CA ALA A 51 -35.89 1.34 -12.44
C ALA A 51 -37.40 1.03 -12.52
N THR A 52 -38.22 1.98 -12.98
CA THR A 52 -39.66 1.72 -13.21
C THR A 52 -39.92 0.81 -14.41
N GLU A 53 -39.08 0.86 -15.44
CA GLU A 53 -39.13 -0.02 -16.61
C GLU A 53 -38.84 -1.47 -16.20
N ALA A 54 -37.76 -1.72 -15.46
CA ALA A 54 -37.44 -3.04 -14.92
C ALA A 54 -38.56 -3.64 -14.02
N LEU A 55 -39.29 -2.80 -13.27
CA LEU A 55 -40.46 -3.25 -12.50
C LEU A 55 -41.66 -3.60 -13.40
N LYS A 56 -41.87 -2.86 -14.50
CA LYS A 56 -42.91 -3.19 -15.50
C LYS A 56 -42.57 -4.47 -16.26
N ASP A 57 -41.32 -4.66 -16.67
CA ASP A 57 -40.87 -5.88 -17.35
C ASP A 57 -41.09 -7.11 -16.47
N LYS A 58 -40.77 -7.01 -15.17
CA LYS A 58 -41.05 -8.08 -14.20
C LYS A 58 -42.56 -8.38 -14.11
N ALA A 59 -43.41 -7.36 -14.03
CA ALA A 59 -44.86 -7.54 -13.98
C ALA A 59 -45.43 -8.13 -15.29
N ILE A 60 -44.87 -7.73 -16.44
CA ILE A 60 -45.21 -8.31 -17.76
C ILE A 60 -44.82 -9.80 -17.79
N GLU A 61 -43.65 -10.16 -17.27
CA GLU A 61 -43.20 -11.55 -17.23
C GLU A 61 -44.05 -12.41 -16.26
N GLU A 62 -44.40 -11.89 -15.08
CA GLU A 62 -45.33 -12.54 -14.16
C GLU A 62 -46.72 -12.78 -14.82
N LEU A 63 -47.24 -11.81 -15.58
CA LEU A 63 -48.49 -11.96 -16.35
C LEU A 63 -48.36 -12.96 -17.51
N ARG A 64 -47.26 -12.96 -18.27
CA ARG A 64 -46.98 -13.94 -19.34
C ARG A 64 -46.99 -15.37 -18.80
N ASN A 65 -46.38 -15.57 -17.63
CA ASN A 65 -46.36 -16.88 -16.96
C ASN A 65 -47.76 -17.33 -16.51
N GLU A 66 -48.63 -16.44 -16.04
CA GLU A 66 -50.00 -16.83 -15.67
C GLU A 66 -50.88 -17.08 -16.90
N VAL A 67 -50.74 -16.29 -17.99
CA VAL A 67 -51.41 -16.57 -19.28
C VAL A 67 -51.01 -17.94 -19.80
N SER A 68 -49.73 -18.29 -19.78
CA SER A 68 -49.24 -19.62 -20.22
C SER A 68 -49.88 -20.77 -19.42
N LYS A 69 -50.03 -20.62 -18.09
CA LYS A 69 -50.72 -21.60 -17.23
C LYS A 69 -52.22 -21.70 -17.55
N LEU A 70 -52.88 -20.59 -17.85
CA LEU A 70 -54.30 -20.56 -18.23
C LEU A 70 -54.52 -21.21 -19.60
N ASP A 71 -53.66 -20.95 -20.57
CA ASP A 71 -53.67 -21.60 -21.88
C ASP A 71 -53.44 -23.12 -21.77
N GLN A 72 -52.53 -23.55 -20.90
CA GLN A 72 -52.31 -24.98 -20.65
C GLN A 72 -53.56 -25.63 -20.02
N LYS A 73 -54.18 -24.99 -19.01
CA LYS A 73 -55.43 -25.46 -18.42
C LYS A 73 -56.55 -25.55 -19.47
N LEU A 74 -56.71 -24.53 -20.30
CA LEU A 74 -57.71 -24.50 -21.38
C LEU A 74 -57.49 -25.65 -22.38
N ARG A 75 -56.24 -25.90 -22.81
CA ARG A 75 -55.93 -27.05 -23.68
C ARG A 75 -56.29 -28.39 -23.03
N THR A 76 -56.05 -28.55 -21.73
CA THR A 76 -56.43 -29.79 -21.03
C THR A 76 -57.95 -29.98 -20.91
N THR A 77 -58.72 -28.91 -20.64
CA THR A 77 -60.18 -28.99 -20.58
C THR A 77 -60.81 -29.17 -21.95
N GLU A 78 -60.30 -28.51 -23.00
CA GLU A 78 -60.71 -28.73 -24.37
C GLU A 78 -60.50 -30.17 -24.83
N ASN A 79 -59.35 -30.78 -24.51
CA ASN A 79 -59.08 -32.17 -24.86
C ASN A 79 -60.02 -33.11 -24.11
N HIS A 80 -60.24 -32.90 -22.81
CA HIS A 80 -61.22 -33.68 -22.04
C HIS A 80 -62.65 -33.57 -22.60
N LEU A 81 -63.06 -32.39 -23.06
CA LEU A 81 -64.36 -32.19 -23.73
C LEU A 81 -64.42 -32.87 -25.11
N LYS A 82 -63.32 -32.92 -25.87
CA LYS A 82 -63.24 -33.68 -27.13
C LYS A 82 -63.41 -35.18 -26.86
N ASP A 83 -62.70 -35.72 -25.87
CA ASP A 83 -62.79 -37.13 -25.48
C ASP A 83 -64.23 -37.50 -25.04
N LYS A 84 -64.85 -36.67 -24.19
CA LYS A 84 -66.25 -36.87 -23.76
C LYS A 84 -67.25 -36.80 -24.92
N ASN A 85 -67.02 -35.94 -25.92
CA ASN A 85 -67.85 -35.90 -27.12
C ASN A 85 -67.68 -37.14 -28.02
N LEU A 86 -66.49 -37.76 -28.05
CA LEU A 86 -66.28 -39.04 -28.74
C LEU A 86 -66.97 -40.20 -28.00
N GLU A 87 -66.87 -40.23 -26.67
CA GLU A 87 -67.57 -41.20 -25.81
C GLU A 87 -69.10 -41.13 -25.99
N ILE A 88 -69.67 -39.92 -26.03
CA ILE A 88 -71.11 -39.71 -26.28
C ILE A 88 -71.53 -40.23 -27.66
N LYS A 89 -70.72 -40.01 -28.71
CA LYS A 89 -71.01 -40.53 -30.06
C LYS A 89 -71.01 -42.06 -30.07
N LYS A 90 -69.97 -42.69 -29.50
CA LYS A 90 -69.88 -44.14 -29.37
C LYS A 90 -71.07 -44.73 -28.63
N LEU A 91 -71.43 -44.19 -27.45
CA LEU A 91 -72.62 -44.63 -26.69
C LEU A 91 -73.93 -44.44 -27.46
N THR A 92 -74.01 -43.44 -28.35
CA THR A 92 -75.17 -43.19 -29.20
C THR A 92 -75.27 -44.19 -30.35
N GLU A 93 -74.14 -44.67 -30.88
CA GLU A 93 -74.06 -45.74 -31.87
C GLU A 93 -74.40 -47.09 -31.22
N GLU A 94 -73.74 -47.45 -30.12
CA GLU A 94 -74.02 -48.65 -29.32
C GLU A 94 -75.51 -48.74 -28.91
N LYS A 95 -76.13 -47.61 -28.54
CA LYS A 95 -77.56 -47.55 -28.24
C LYS A 95 -78.44 -47.87 -29.46
N LYS A 96 -78.07 -47.42 -30.66
CA LYS A 96 -78.82 -47.74 -31.89
C LYS A 96 -78.70 -49.22 -32.23
N ASP A 97 -77.50 -49.77 -32.11
CA ASP A 97 -77.24 -51.18 -32.39
C ASP A 97 -77.94 -52.09 -31.37
N ALA A 98 -77.95 -51.71 -30.09
CA ALA A 98 -78.70 -52.41 -29.05
C ALA A 98 -80.22 -52.38 -29.30
N LEU A 99 -80.77 -51.24 -29.76
CA LEU A 99 -82.19 -51.14 -30.14
C LEU A 99 -82.49 -51.99 -31.40
N ALA A 100 -81.61 -52.01 -32.38
CA ALA A 100 -81.76 -52.86 -33.56
C ALA A 100 -81.71 -54.36 -33.20
N ALA A 101 -80.79 -54.76 -32.32
CA ALA A 101 -80.70 -56.12 -31.78
C ALA A 101 -81.96 -56.48 -30.96
N GLN A 102 -82.50 -55.56 -30.17
CA GLN A 102 -83.76 -55.76 -29.44
C GLN A 102 -84.92 -56.03 -30.41
N TYR A 103 -85.10 -55.21 -31.45
CA TYR A 103 -86.14 -55.45 -32.47
C TYR A 103 -85.94 -56.77 -33.21
N ALA A 104 -84.71 -57.16 -33.51
CA ALA A 104 -84.40 -58.45 -34.14
C ALA A 104 -84.75 -59.64 -33.22
N ALA A 105 -84.40 -59.55 -31.93
CA ALA A 105 -84.74 -60.56 -30.93
C ALA A 105 -86.26 -60.67 -30.70
N GLU A 106 -86.98 -59.55 -30.65
CA GLU A 106 -88.44 -59.55 -30.54
C GLU A 106 -89.10 -60.17 -31.79
N ALA A 107 -88.60 -59.86 -32.99
CA ALA A 107 -89.05 -60.49 -34.23
C ALA A 107 -88.76 -62.00 -34.28
N ALA A 108 -87.64 -62.45 -33.70
CA ALA A 108 -87.32 -63.87 -33.57
C ALA A 108 -88.25 -64.57 -32.57
N LEU A 109 -88.51 -64.00 -31.40
CA LEU A 109 -89.49 -64.52 -30.43
C LEU A 109 -90.88 -64.65 -31.03
N ARG A 110 -91.34 -63.65 -31.81
CA ARG A 110 -92.62 -63.72 -32.53
C ARG A 110 -92.67 -64.83 -33.59
N ARG A 111 -91.54 -65.30 -34.13
CA ARG A 111 -91.47 -66.47 -35.03
C ARG A 111 -91.51 -67.77 -34.24
N VAL A 112 -90.71 -67.89 -33.18
CA VAL A 112 -90.70 -69.07 -32.30
C VAL A 112 -92.09 -69.34 -31.73
N HIS A 113 -92.78 -68.31 -31.23
CA HIS A 113 -94.17 -68.43 -30.75
C HIS A 113 -95.21 -68.70 -31.85
N LEU A 114 -94.84 -68.66 -33.15
CA LEU A 114 -95.69 -69.13 -34.26
C LEU A 114 -95.40 -70.60 -34.62
N ASP A 115 -94.15 -71.04 -34.48
CA ASP A 115 -93.71 -72.42 -34.73
C ASP A 115 -93.95 -73.36 -33.52
N GLU A 116 -94.35 -72.85 -32.34
CA GLU A 116 -94.76 -73.60 -31.14
C GLU A 116 -96.11 -74.34 -31.29
N LYS A 117 -96.28 -75.08 -32.40
CA LYS A 117 -97.31 -76.10 -32.61
C LYS A 117 -96.78 -77.28 -33.41
N ASP A 118 -95.86 -78.03 -32.82
CA ASP A 118 -95.87 -79.51 -32.78
C ASP A 118 -94.80 -80.01 -31.79
N ASP A 119 -95.07 -81.14 -31.12
CA ASP A 119 -94.21 -81.72 -30.06
C ASP A 119 -92.98 -82.45 -30.63
N ASP A 120 -92.03 -81.71 -31.20
CA ASP A 120 -90.68 -82.22 -31.49
C ASP A 120 -89.75 -81.95 -30.28
N TYR A 121 -89.72 -82.91 -29.34
CA TYR A 121 -88.77 -82.91 -28.22
C TYR A 121 -87.33 -83.01 -28.75
N ILE A 122 -86.66 -81.86 -28.86
CA ILE A 122 -85.22 -81.79 -29.15
C ILE A 122 -84.48 -82.61 -28.09
N PRO A 123 -83.67 -83.62 -28.47
CA PRO A 123 -82.90 -84.41 -27.51
C PRO A 123 -82.01 -83.49 -26.66
N PHE A 124 -82.22 -83.47 -25.35
CA PHE A 124 -81.47 -82.61 -24.42
C PHE A 124 -79.95 -82.75 -24.59
N GLU A 125 -79.47 -83.95 -24.94
CA GLU A 125 -78.06 -84.24 -25.23
C GLU A 125 -77.45 -83.32 -26.31
N SER A 126 -78.23 -82.95 -27.34
CA SER A 126 -77.78 -82.05 -28.42
C SER A 126 -77.65 -80.59 -27.97
N VAL A 127 -78.27 -80.23 -26.85
CA VAL A 127 -78.14 -78.90 -26.22
C VAL A 127 -77.09 -78.92 -25.10
N ILE A 128 -76.95 -80.04 -24.39
CA ILE A 128 -75.99 -80.24 -23.29
C ILE A 128 -74.56 -80.33 -23.84
N THR A 129 -74.31 -81.12 -24.89
CA THR A 129 -72.93 -81.37 -25.36
C THR A 129 -72.15 -80.11 -25.78
N PRO A 130 -72.71 -79.11 -26.50
CA PRO A 130 -72.01 -77.85 -26.75
C PRO A 130 -71.68 -77.07 -25.48
N LEU A 131 -72.58 -77.06 -24.49
CA LEU A 131 -72.37 -76.38 -23.21
C LEU A 131 -71.28 -77.05 -22.37
N GLU A 132 -71.18 -78.39 -22.42
CA GLU A 132 -70.10 -79.12 -21.76
C GLU A 132 -68.72 -78.85 -22.37
N ASP A 133 -68.63 -78.78 -23.70
CA ASP A 133 -67.39 -78.40 -24.39
C ASP A 133 -67.05 -76.91 -24.16
N GLU A 134 -68.03 -76.01 -24.06
CA GLU A 134 -67.81 -74.60 -23.71
C GLU A 134 -67.30 -74.45 -22.26
N ILE A 135 -67.91 -75.17 -21.30
CA ILE A 135 -67.43 -75.27 -19.91
C ILE A 135 -65.98 -75.81 -19.86
N LYS A 136 -65.64 -76.78 -20.71
CA LYS A 136 -64.30 -77.37 -20.81
C LYS A 136 -63.30 -76.40 -21.43
N LEU A 137 -63.73 -75.58 -22.39
CA LEU A 137 -62.93 -74.49 -22.97
C LEU A 137 -62.64 -73.42 -21.91
N TYR A 138 -63.65 -72.90 -21.22
CA TYR A 138 -63.45 -71.93 -20.12
C TYR A 138 -62.57 -72.51 -18.98
N LYS A 139 -62.69 -73.80 -18.65
CA LYS A 139 -61.79 -74.46 -17.68
C LYS A 139 -60.33 -74.48 -18.14
N ASN A 140 -60.06 -74.54 -19.44
CA ASN A 140 -58.70 -74.48 -19.98
C ASN A 140 -58.20 -73.03 -20.07
N GLU A 141 -59.06 -72.08 -20.46
CA GLU A 141 -58.75 -70.64 -20.43
C GLU A 141 -58.40 -70.15 -19.02
N ILE A 142 -59.17 -70.57 -18.00
CA ILE A 142 -58.87 -70.27 -16.59
C ILE A 142 -57.47 -70.79 -16.18
N LYS A 143 -57.03 -71.95 -16.69
CA LYS A 143 -55.68 -72.47 -16.41
C LYS A 143 -54.61 -71.61 -17.10
N ALA A 144 -54.79 -71.26 -18.37
CA ALA A 144 -53.88 -70.37 -19.08
C ALA A 144 -53.74 -69.02 -18.37
N LEU A 145 -54.87 -68.38 -17.99
CA LEU A 145 -54.88 -67.14 -17.22
C LEU A 145 -54.21 -67.27 -15.84
N GLN A 146 -54.28 -68.43 -15.19
CA GLN A 146 -53.55 -68.71 -13.94
C GLN A 146 -52.03 -68.86 -14.16
N GLU A 147 -51.61 -69.39 -15.30
CA GLU A 147 -50.19 -69.49 -15.67
C GLU A 147 -49.63 -68.12 -16.04
N ASP A 148 -50.36 -67.33 -16.84
CA ASP A 148 -50.04 -65.94 -17.18
C ASP A 148 -49.95 -65.06 -15.93
N LYS A 149 -50.90 -65.18 -15.00
CA LYS A 149 -50.84 -64.48 -13.70
C LYS A 149 -49.53 -64.80 -12.96
N LYS A 150 -49.14 -66.08 -12.89
CA LYS A 150 -47.87 -66.49 -12.26
C LYS A 150 -46.65 -66.00 -13.05
N ALA A 151 -46.72 -65.87 -14.37
CA ALA A 151 -45.65 -65.29 -15.18
C ALA A 151 -45.51 -63.78 -14.91
N LEU A 152 -46.63 -63.05 -14.84
CA LEU A 152 -46.70 -61.64 -14.44
C LEU A 152 -46.11 -61.41 -13.04
N GLU A 153 -46.49 -62.22 -12.04
CA GLU A 153 -45.94 -62.14 -10.68
C GLU A 153 -44.41 -62.34 -10.64
N ARG A 154 -43.85 -63.25 -11.45
CA ARG A 154 -42.40 -63.44 -11.58
C ARG A 154 -41.74 -62.24 -12.25
N LEU A 155 -42.35 -61.70 -13.32
CA LEU A 155 -41.84 -60.53 -14.03
C LEU A 155 -41.84 -59.28 -13.13
N THR A 156 -42.88 -59.07 -12.33
CA THR A 156 -42.97 -57.98 -11.35
C THR A 156 -41.85 -58.08 -10.32
N LYS A 157 -41.67 -59.25 -9.69
CA LYS A 157 -40.57 -59.48 -8.73
C LYS A 157 -39.19 -59.26 -9.34
N SER A 158 -38.99 -59.69 -10.60
CA SER A 158 -37.75 -59.44 -11.34
C SER A 158 -37.52 -57.93 -11.56
N LYS A 159 -38.54 -57.20 -12.00
CA LYS A 159 -38.47 -55.73 -12.16
C LYS A 159 -38.23 -54.99 -10.84
N GLU A 160 -38.88 -55.40 -9.76
CA GLU A 160 -38.65 -54.85 -8.41
C GLU A 160 -37.19 -55.06 -7.97
N SER A 161 -36.64 -56.27 -8.18
CA SER A 161 -35.23 -56.54 -7.85
C SER A 161 -34.24 -55.70 -8.68
N ALA A 162 -34.54 -55.50 -9.97
CA ALA A 162 -33.74 -54.64 -10.85
C ALA A 162 -33.82 -53.15 -10.46
N LEU A 163 -35.00 -52.68 -10.02
CA LEU A 163 -35.19 -51.32 -9.52
C LEU A 163 -34.40 -51.08 -8.22
N LEU A 164 -34.41 -52.04 -7.28
CA LEU A 164 -33.64 -51.95 -6.03
C LEU A 164 -32.13 -51.91 -6.30
N GLU A 165 -31.63 -52.66 -7.28
CA GLU A 165 -30.21 -52.61 -7.64
C GLU A 165 -29.85 -51.30 -8.37
N ALA A 166 -30.70 -50.80 -9.26
CA ALA A 166 -30.52 -49.48 -9.86
C ALA A 166 -30.51 -48.36 -8.80
N GLU A 167 -31.36 -48.46 -7.77
CA GLU A 167 -31.39 -47.53 -6.63
C GLU A 167 -30.09 -47.60 -5.79
N ARG A 168 -29.55 -48.81 -5.55
CA ARG A 168 -28.23 -49.00 -4.91
C ARG A 168 -27.11 -48.33 -5.72
N ILE A 169 -27.07 -48.55 -7.03
CA ILE A 169 -26.09 -47.95 -7.93
C ILE A 169 -26.19 -46.42 -7.90
N LEU A 170 -27.42 -45.87 -7.94
CA LEU A 170 -27.66 -44.43 -7.93
C LEU A 170 -27.27 -43.78 -6.58
N ARG A 171 -27.57 -44.41 -5.43
CA ARG A 171 -27.07 -43.96 -4.12
C ARG A 171 -25.54 -43.91 -4.08
N SER A 172 -24.89 -44.97 -4.55
CA SER A 172 -23.42 -45.06 -4.59
C SER A 172 -22.79 -44.05 -5.56
N ALA A 173 -23.48 -43.72 -6.65
CA ALA A 173 -23.05 -42.66 -7.58
C ALA A 173 -23.19 -41.26 -6.96
N LEU A 174 -24.26 -41.00 -6.20
CA LEU A 174 -24.49 -39.75 -5.49
C LEU A 174 -23.44 -39.54 -4.38
N GLU A 175 -23.12 -40.58 -3.62
CA GLU A 175 -22.06 -40.53 -2.60
C GLU A 175 -20.69 -40.18 -3.21
N ARG A 176 -20.33 -40.82 -4.33
CA ARG A 176 -19.11 -40.45 -5.08
C ARG A 176 -19.15 -39.02 -5.61
N ALA A 177 -20.29 -38.52 -6.05
CA ALA A 177 -20.43 -37.15 -6.54
C ALA A 177 -20.20 -36.12 -5.41
N LEU A 178 -20.73 -36.37 -4.21
CA LEU A 178 -20.51 -35.51 -3.04
C LEU A 178 -19.04 -35.48 -2.61
N ILE A 179 -18.35 -36.63 -2.61
CA ILE A 179 -16.90 -36.70 -2.32
C ILE A 179 -16.09 -35.90 -3.36
N VAL A 180 -16.47 -35.96 -4.64
CA VAL A 180 -15.82 -35.16 -5.70
C VAL A 180 -16.06 -33.66 -5.49
N GLU A 181 -17.25 -33.24 -5.06
CA GLU A 181 -17.56 -31.85 -4.73
C GLU A 181 -16.73 -31.35 -3.53
N GLU A 182 -16.62 -32.16 -2.47
CA GLU A 182 -15.79 -31.87 -1.29
C GLU A 182 -14.30 -31.69 -1.68
N VAL A 183 -13.74 -32.65 -2.41
CA VAL A 183 -12.34 -32.58 -2.90
C VAL A 183 -12.13 -31.41 -3.89
N GLN A 184 -13.13 -31.01 -4.66
CA GLN A 184 -13.05 -29.82 -5.51
C GLN A 184 -13.00 -28.52 -4.69
N ASN A 185 -13.78 -28.44 -3.60
CA ASN A 185 -13.74 -27.30 -2.68
C ASN A 185 -12.39 -27.23 -1.95
N GLU A 186 -11.86 -28.35 -1.45
CA GLU A 186 -10.52 -28.42 -0.86
C GLU A 186 -9.43 -27.99 -1.86
N ASN A 187 -9.50 -28.42 -3.11
CA ASN A 187 -8.57 -28.00 -4.17
C ASN A 187 -8.65 -26.48 -4.45
N PHE A 188 -9.84 -25.88 -4.37
CA PHE A 188 -10.01 -24.44 -4.52
C PHE A 188 -9.35 -23.68 -3.37
N ASP A 189 -9.56 -24.13 -2.13
CA ASP A 189 -8.94 -23.51 -0.95
C ASP A 189 -7.42 -23.71 -0.90
N LEU A 190 -6.90 -24.89 -1.27
CA LEU A 190 -5.46 -25.12 -1.41
C LEU A 190 -4.84 -24.23 -2.50
N LYS A 191 -5.51 -24.08 -3.65
CA LYS A 191 -5.05 -23.18 -4.72
C LYS A 191 -4.99 -21.72 -4.24
N ARG A 192 -5.98 -21.29 -3.45
CA ARG A 192 -6.02 -19.96 -2.84
C ARG A 192 -4.90 -19.78 -1.80
N GLN A 193 -4.62 -20.80 -0.99
CA GLN A 193 -3.47 -20.77 -0.05
C GLN A 193 -2.14 -20.65 -0.79
N ILE A 194 -1.96 -21.39 -1.90
CA ILE A 194 -0.76 -21.28 -2.75
C ILE A 194 -0.61 -19.86 -3.31
N GLU A 195 -1.69 -19.24 -3.79
CA GLU A 195 -1.67 -17.85 -4.28
C GLU A 195 -1.28 -16.85 -3.18
N ILE A 196 -1.80 -17.02 -1.95
CA ILE A 196 -1.41 -16.21 -0.78
C ILE A 196 0.09 -16.38 -0.47
N CYS A 197 0.58 -17.62 -0.37
CA CYS A 197 2.00 -17.89 -0.10
C CYS A 197 2.92 -17.33 -1.19
N GLN A 198 2.47 -17.29 -2.46
CA GLN A 198 3.23 -16.68 -3.56
C GLN A 198 3.34 -15.16 -3.43
N GLU A 199 2.27 -14.45 -3.08
CA GLU A 199 2.35 -12.99 -2.85
C GLU A 199 3.11 -12.66 -1.56
N GLU A 200 2.97 -13.47 -0.51
CA GLU A 200 3.78 -13.35 0.73
C GLU A 200 5.28 -13.49 0.43
N ASN A 201 5.69 -14.52 -0.31
CA ASN A 201 7.10 -14.69 -0.73
C ASN A 201 7.58 -13.49 -1.55
N LYS A 202 6.78 -12.98 -2.48
CA LYS A 202 7.08 -11.80 -3.29
C LYS A 202 7.19 -10.51 -2.47
N ILE A 203 6.48 -10.39 -1.34
CA ILE A 203 6.65 -9.30 -0.36
C ILE A 203 7.93 -9.48 0.46
N LEU A 204 8.23 -10.72 0.88
CA LEU A 204 9.46 -11.06 1.60
C LEU A 204 10.70 -10.81 0.75
N GLU A 205 10.69 -11.17 -0.54
CA GLU A 205 11.77 -10.91 -1.51
C GLU A 205 12.05 -9.40 -1.66
N LYS A 206 11.00 -8.58 -1.82
CA LYS A 206 11.13 -7.11 -1.87
C LYS A 206 11.76 -6.57 -0.58
N THR A 207 11.31 -7.07 0.57
CA THR A 207 11.84 -6.67 1.89
C THR A 207 13.29 -7.12 2.08
N HIS A 208 13.64 -8.33 1.64
CA HIS A 208 15.00 -8.85 1.70
C HIS A 208 15.95 -8.06 0.80
N ARG A 209 15.53 -7.75 -0.44
CA ARG A 209 16.27 -6.88 -1.37
C ARG A 209 16.49 -5.48 -0.79
N GLN A 210 15.48 -4.90 -0.13
CA GLN A 210 15.63 -3.62 0.56
C GLN A 210 16.64 -3.69 1.71
N LYS A 211 16.62 -4.76 2.51
CA LYS A 211 17.62 -4.99 3.58
C LYS A 211 19.03 -5.17 3.02
N ILE A 212 19.20 -5.85 1.89
CA ILE A 212 20.50 -5.95 1.19
C ILE A 212 21.01 -4.55 0.82
N MET A 213 20.18 -3.73 0.16
CA MET A 213 20.52 -2.34 -0.19
C MET A 213 20.89 -1.47 1.03
N GLU A 214 20.33 -1.75 2.21
CA GLU A 214 20.67 -1.07 3.47
C GLU A 214 22.00 -1.57 4.04
N VAL A 215 22.25 -2.88 4.00
CA VAL A 215 23.54 -3.48 4.40
C VAL A 215 24.67 -2.98 3.49
N GLU A 216 24.47 -2.92 2.16
CA GLU A 216 25.44 -2.38 1.21
C GLU A 216 25.80 -0.91 1.52
N LYS A 217 24.81 -0.06 1.84
CA LYS A 217 25.05 1.32 2.27
C LYS A 217 25.84 1.38 3.57
N LEU A 218 25.51 0.55 4.56
CA LEU A 218 26.26 0.48 5.82
C LEU A 218 27.71 0.03 5.58
N SER A 219 27.92 -0.99 4.75
CA SER A 219 29.26 -1.44 4.33
C SER A 219 30.06 -0.33 3.66
N GLN A 220 29.45 0.45 2.77
CA GLN A 220 30.08 1.62 2.16
C GLN A 220 30.48 2.68 3.21
N THR A 221 29.60 3.00 4.17
CA THR A 221 29.94 3.95 5.25
C THR A 221 31.02 3.42 6.20
N ILE A 222 31.11 2.11 6.41
CA ILE A 222 32.21 1.49 7.18
C ILE A 222 33.52 1.68 6.42
N HIS A 223 33.54 1.43 5.12
CA HIS A 223 34.74 1.60 4.30
C HIS A 223 35.24 3.06 4.28
N GLU A 224 34.33 4.03 4.14
CA GLU A 224 34.66 5.47 4.24
C GLU A 224 35.24 5.84 5.61
N LEU A 225 34.71 5.25 6.70
CA LEU A 225 35.27 5.45 8.04
C LEU A 225 36.64 4.78 8.22
N GLU A 226 36.87 3.62 7.62
CA GLU A 226 38.18 2.95 7.60
C GLU A 226 39.24 3.81 6.88
N GLU A 227 38.91 4.38 5.71
CA GLU A 227 39.78 5.32 5.01
C GLU A 227 40.13 6.55 5.86
N VAL A 228 39.12 7.15 6.53
CA VAL A 228 39.32 8.28 7.45
C VAL A 228 40.18 7.89 8.65
N ILE A 229 40.04 6.68 9.19
CA ILE A 229 40.90 6.16 10.27
C ILE A 229 42.34 5.97 9.78
N LEU A 230 42.56 5.44 8.58
CA LEU A 230 43.89 5.29 7.99
C LEU A 230 44.56 6.65 7.75
N ALA A 231 43.84 7.64 7.20
CA ALA A 231 44.33 9.00 7.01
C ALA A 231 44.60 9.74 8.34
N SER A 232 43.76 9.50 9.36
CA SER A 232 44.01 9.96 10.73
C SER A 232 45.27 9.32 11.32
N GLY A 233 45.50 8.04 11.05
CA GLY A 233 46.70 7.30 11.45
C GLY A 233 47.99 7.87 10.87
N THR A 234 48.02 8.21 9.58
CA THR A 234 49.20 8.85 8.95
C THR A 234 49.46 10.24 9.55
N THR A 235 48.41 11.02 9.78
CA THR A 235 48.50 12.34 10.43
C THR A 235 49.03 12.23 11.87
N ALA A 236 48.53 11.26 12.64
CA ALA A 236 48.99 10.99 14.00
C ALA A 236 50.46 10.53 14.04
N ASN A 237 50.93 9.78 13.04
CA ASN A 237 52.34 9.42 12.91
C ASN A 237 53.21 10.65 12.64
N ALA A 238 52.83 11.51 11.68
CA ALA A 238 53.54 12.77 11.43
C ALA A 238 53.63 13.66 12.69
N VAL A 239 52.56 13.75 13.48
CA VAL A 239 52.57 14.47 14.77
C VAL A 239 53.53 13.84 15.78
N ARG A 240 53.64 12.50 15.85
CA ARG A 240 54.63 11.81 16.69
C ARG A 240 56.06 12.09 16.23
N ASP A 241 56.31 12.09 14.92
CA ASP A 241 57.63 12.38 14.35
C ASP A 241 58.06 13.83 14.61
N TYR A 242 57.19 14.82 14.39
CA TYR A 242 57.47 16.21 14.75
C TYR A 242 57.71 16.37 16.26
N LYS A 243 56.95 15.67 17.11
CA LYS A 243 57.18 15.68 18.57
C LYS A 243 58.53 15.08 18.96
N ARG A 244 58.99 14.05 18.25
CA ARG A 244 60.35 13.48 18.42
C ARG A 244 61.41 14.51 18.01
N GLN A 245 61.31 15.09 16.82
CA GLN A 245 62.23 16.14 16.33
C GLN A 245 62.30 17.36 17.27
N ILE A 246 61.16 17.82 17.80
CA ILE A 246 61.13 18.92 18.78
C ILE A 246 61.87 18.52 20.07
N SER A 247 61.78 17.26 20.50
CA SER A 247 62.46 16.78 21.70
C SER A 247 63.98 16.70 21.49
N GLU A 248 64.42 16.20 20.33
CA GLU A 248 65.81 16.17 19.88
C GLU A 248 66.39 17.59 19.82
N LEU A 249 65.74 18.51 19.09
CA LEU A 249 66.13 19.94 19.02
C LEU A 249 66.14 20.62 20.40
N GLN A 250 65.28 20.21 21.33
CA GLN A 250 65.29 20.75 22.69
C GLN A 250 66.48 20.19 23.50
N GLU A 251 66.94 18.97 23.24
CA GLU A 251 68.17 18.43 23.83
C GLU A 251 69.42 19.08 23.24
N GLU A 252 69.50 19.25 21.92
CA GLU A 252 70.54 20.02 21.25
C GLU A 252 70.60 21.47 21.74
N LYS A 253 69.44 22.13 21.91
CA LYS A 253 69.37 23.45 22.53
C LYS A 253 69.98 23.44 23.93
N ARG A 254 69.69 22.43 24.77
CA ARG A 254 70.28 22.31 26.11
C ARG A 254 71.78 22.03 26.05
N THR A 255 72.32 21.30 25.08
CA THR A 255 73.78 21.09 24.95
C THR A 255 74.46 22.39 24.51
N LEU A 256 73.94 23.06 23.48
CA LEU A 256 74.41 24.36 23.02
C LEU A 256 74.31 25.46 24.09
N GLU A 257 73.27 25.47 24.93
CA GLU A 257 73.17 26.40 26.06
C GLU A 257 74.26 26.16 27.11
N ARG A 258 74.58 24.88 27.42
CA ARG A 258 75.70 24.52 28.31
C ARG A 258 77.07 24.84 27.70
N GLU A 259 77.22 24.72 26.39
CA GLU A 259 78.44 25.09 25.68
C GLU A 259 78.62 26.61 25.60
N LEU A 260 77.55 27.36 25.27
CA LEU A 260 77.55 28.81 25.32
C LEU A 260 77.86 29.34 26.72
N ALA A 261 77.37 28.68 27.78
CA ALA A 261 77.75 28.99 29.15
C ALA A 261 79.25 28.75 29.41
N ARG A 262 79.79 27.61 28.97
CA ARG A 262 81.24 27.30 29.06
C ARG A 262 82.09 28.31 28.29
N VAL A 263 81.70 28.67 27.08
CA VAL A 263 82.37 29.68 26.24
C VAL A 263 82.28 31.08 26.86
N LYS A 264 81.15 31.47 27.44
CA LYS A 264 81.03 32.74 28.19
C LYS A 264 81.96 32.77 29.40
N VAL A 265 82.07 31.68 30.15
CA VAL A 265 83.01 31.57 31.27
C VAL A 265 84.46 31.64 30.79
N SER A 266 84.83 30.95 29.70
CA SER A 266 86.20 31.05 29.16
C SER A 266 86.50 32.44 28.59
N ALA A 267 85.55 33.08 27.89
CA ALA A 267 85.70 34.44 27.39
C ALA A 267 85.84 35.46 28.52
N ASN A 268 85.06 35.33 29.61
CA ASN A 268 85.22 36.16 30.81
C ASN A 268 86.59 35.94 31.47
N ARG A 269 87.09 34.68 31.53
CA ARG A 269 88.45 34.39 32.02
C ARG A 269 89.52 35.05 31.15
N VAL A 270 89.43 34.94 29.82
CA VAL A 270 90.36 35.60 28.89
C VAL A 270 90.28 37.12 29.03
N ALA A 271 89.08 37.71 29.11
CA ALA A 271 88.90 39.14 29.33
C ALA A 271 89.51 39.61 30.67
N THR A 272 89.45 38.78 31.72
CA THR A 272 90.11 39.05 33.01
C THR A 272 91.63 38.97 32.90
N VAL A 273 92.17 37.99 32.16
CA VAL A 273 93.62 37.87 31.89
C VAL A 273 94.12 39.07 31.08
N VAL A 274 93.46 39.41 29.97
CA VAL A 274 93.81 40.58 29.16
C VAL A 274 93.72 41.88 29.97
N ALA A 275 92.69 42.05 30.82
CA ALA A 275 92.61 43.21 31.70
C ALA A 275 93.74 43.27 32.75
N ASN A 276 94.27 42.12 33.17
CA ASN A 276 95.43 42.04 34.06
C ASN A 276 96.78 42.19 33.34
N GLU A 277 96.84 41.94 32.03
CA GLU A 277 97.99 42.22 31.16
C GLU A 277 98.04 43.71 30.76
N TRP A 278 96.90 44.40 30.74
CA TRP A 278 96.77 45.85 30.55
C TRP A 278 97.15 46.66 31.80
N LYS A 279 98.42 46.54 32.19
CA LYS A 279 99.05 47.35 33.23
C LYS A 279 100.05 48.35 32.64
N ASP A 280 100.35 49.41 33.38
CA ASP A 280 101.41 50.35 33.04
C ASP A 280 102.82 49.76 33.25
N GLU A 281 103.87 50.50 32.85
CA GLU A 281 105.28 50.13 33.05
C GLU A 281 105.68 49.93 34.53
N LYS A 282 104.76 50.18 35.48
CA LYS A 282 104.95 50.01 36.93
C LYS A 282 104.02 48.95 37.52
N ASP A 283 103.50 48.06 36.67
CA ASP A 283 102.62 46.94 36.99
C ASP A 283 101.28 47.35 37.67
N LYS A 284 100.83 48.59 37.45
CA LYS A 284 99.54 49.09 37.96
C LYS A 284 98.47 49.02 36.88
N VAL A 285 97.28 48.52 37.26
CA VAL A 285 96.11 48.52 36.38
C VAL A 285 95.71 49.96 36.10
N MET A 286 95.60 50.33 34.82
CA MET A 286 95.27 51.70 34.41
C MET A 286 93.92 52.15 35.00
N PRO A 287 93.86 53.26 35.75
CA PRO A 287 92.62 53.80 36.30
C PRO A 287 91.54 54.01 35.24
N VAL A 288 90.30 53.57 35.52
CA VAL A 288 89.17 53.64 34.57
C VAL A 288 88.95 55.05 33.99
N ARG A 289 89.21 56.11 34.76
CA ARG A 289 89.15 57.49 34.27
C ARG A 289 90.24 57.81 33.23
N GLN A 290 91.46 57.33 33.43
CA GLN A 290 92.55 57.50 32.47
C GLN A 290 92.29 56.68 31.21
N TRP A 291 91.86 55.41 31.35
CA TRP A 291 91.50 54.57 30.21
C TRP A 291 90.36 55.17 29.36
N LEU A 292 89.33 55.74 29.98
CA LEU A 292 88.25 56.43 29.25
C LEU A 292 88.75 57.69 28.52
N GLU A 293 89.69 58.45 29.11
CA GLU A 293 90.23 59.64 28.48
C GLU A 293 91.24 59.29 27.37
N GLU A 294 92.10 58.28 27.55
CA GLU A 294 92.96 57.74 26.48
C GLU A 294 92.12 57.17 25.33
N ARG A 295 91.06 56.41 25.63
CA ARG A 295 90.11 55.93 24.62
C ARG A 295 89.44 57.10 23.88
N ARG A 296 89.13 58.19 24.57
CA ARG A 296 88.55 59.41 23.98
C ARG A 296 89.56 60.15 23.11
N ILE A 297 90.81 60.27 23.56
CA ILE A 297 91.93 60.83 22.79
C ILE A 297 92.15 59.99 21.53
N MET A 298 92.28 58.67 21.64
CA MET A 298 92.44 57.75 20.51
C MET A 298 91.27 57.82 19.52
N GLN A 299 90.03 57.97 19.99
CA GLN A 299 88.87 58.21 19.12
C GLN A 299 88.93 59.59 18.43
N ALA A 300 89.35 60.65 19.14
CA ALA A 300 89.53 61.98 18.56
C ALA A 300 90.70 62.04 17.56
N GLU A 301 91.80 61.34 17.83
CA GLU A 301 92.93 61.20 16.91
C GLU A 301 92.56 60.39 15.67
N MET A 302 91.84 59.27 15.83
CA MET A 302 91.30 58.50 14.71
C MET A 302 90.36 59.36 13.84
N GLN A 303 89.53 60.22 14.47
CA GLN A 303 88.65 61.14 13.76
C GLN A 303 89.44 62.25 13.04
N ARG A 304 90.45 62.84 13.69
CA ARG A 304 91.40 63.79 13.09
C ARG A 304 92.20 63.17 11.93
N LEU A 305 92.54 61.88 12.00
CA LEU A 305 93.19 61.15 10.91
C LEU A 305 92.23 60.93 9.74
N LYS A 306 90.96 60.60 9.99
CA LYS A 306 89.91 60.56 8.94
C LYS A 306 89.71 61.93 8.28
N GLU A 307 89.73 63.02 9.05
CA GLU A 307 89.64 64.38 8.51
C GLU A 307 90.87 64.77 7.69
N LYS A 308 92.08 64.45 8.16
CA LYS A 308 93.31 64.62 7.37
C LYS A 308 93.28 63.82 6.07
N LEU A 309 92.81 62.58 6.11
CA LEU A 309 92.62 61.74 4.92
C LEU A 309 91.65 62.41 3.94
N ALA A 310 90.49 62.87 4.42
CA ALA A 310 89.50 63.58 3.59
C ALA A 310 90.01 64.93 3.06
N ILE A 311 90.94 65.62 3.74
CA ILE A 311 91.63 66.79 3.19
C ILE A 311 92.59 66.35 2.07
N SER A 312 93.42 65.33 2.32
CA SER A 312 94.35 64.78 1.33
C SER A 312 93.63 64.30 0.06
N GLU A 313 92.48 63.63 0.19
CA GLU A 313 91.64 63.23 -0.95
C GLU A 313 91.10 64.43 -1.75
N ARG A 314 90.73 65.53 -1.09
CA ARG A 314 90.30 66.76 -1.78
C ARG A 314 91.46 67.44 -2.49
N THR A 315 92.64 67.49 -1.86
CA THR A 315 93.86 68.02 -2.47
C THR A 315 94.25 67.20 -3.70
N ALA A 316 94.30 65.87 -3.60
CA ALA A 316 94.59 64.98 -4.73
C ALA A 316 93.58 65.12 -5.88
N LYS A 317 92.28 65.33 -5.57
CA LYS A 317 91.25 65.63 -6.59
C LYS A 317 91.48 67.00 -7.26
N ALA A 318 91.86 68.03 -6.50
CA ALA A 318 92.20 69.34 -7.06
C ALA A 318 93.48 69.30 -7.91
N GLU A 319 94.50 68.56 -7.50
CA GLU A 319 95.71 68.28 -8.27
C GLU A 319 95.39 67.53 -9.58
N SER A 320 94.51 66.52 -9.54
CA SER A 320 94.03 65.85 -10.76
C SER A 320 93.34 66.82 -11.71
N GLN A 321 92.42 67.66 -11.21
CA GLN A 321 91.74 68.66 -12.03
C GLN A 321 92.70 69.71 -12.61
N LEU A 322 93.75 70.08 -11.86
CA LEU A 322 94.79 70.97 -12.35
C LEU A 322 95.64 70.28 -13.43
N LYS A 323 95.99 69.01 -13.24
CA LYS A 323 96.70 68.17 -14.22
C LYS A 323 95.89 68.02 -15.51
N ASP A 324 94.57 67.83 -15.42
CA ASP A 324 93.67 67.76 -16.58
C ASP A 324 93.57 69.11 -17.31
N LYS A 325 93.49 70.23 -16.58
CA LYS A 325 93.54 71.58 -17.17
C LYS A 325 94.87 71.88 -17.86
N LEU A 326 96.00 71.46 -17.26
CA LEU A 326 97.32 71.60 -17.88
C LEU A 326 97.47 70.70 -19.11
N LYS A 327 96.94 69.47 -19.05
CA LYS A 327 96.89 68.54 -20.19
C LYS A 327 96.03 69.05 -21.34
N LEU A 328 94.90 69.70 -21.05
CA LEU A 328 94.08 70.41 -22.04
C LEU A 328 94.83 71.60 -22.65
N ARG A 329 95.49 72.44 -21.84
CA ARG A 329 96.33 73.55 -22.35
C ARG A 329 97.48 73.06 -23.24
N LEU A 330 98.13 71.96 -22.87
CA LEU A 330 99.15 71.31 -23.70
C LEU A 330 98.56 70.84 -25.03
N LYS A 331 97.42 70.13 -25.02
CA LYS A 331 96.73 69.75 -26.26
C LYS A 331 96.36 70.94 -27.15
N THR A 332 95.80 72.01 -26.59
CA THR A 332 95.44 73.22 -27.36
C THR A 332 96.68 73.93 -27.92
N LEU A 333 97.82 73.90 -27.21
CA LEU A 333 99.10 74.39 -27.75
C LEU A 333 99.66 73.47 -28.85
N GLU A 334 99.57 72.14 -28.69
CA GLU A 334 99.95 71.16 -29.73
C GLU A 334 99.07 71.29 -30.98
N GLU A 335 97.78 71.59 -30.83
CA GLU A 335 96.82 71.84 -31.92
C GLU A 335 97.07 73.19 -32.59
N GLY A 336 97.34 74.25 -31.82
CA GLY A 336 97.71 75.58 -32.37
C GLY A 336 99.05 75.57 -33.11
N LEU A 337 100.06 74.85 -32.58
CA LEU A 337 101.36 74.68 -33.23
C LEU A 337 101.28 73.87 -34.53
N LYS A 338 100.25 73.02 -34.68
CA LYS A 338 99.94 72.32 -35.95
C LYS A 338 99.26 73.20 -37.00
N GLN A 339 98.73 74.37 -36.64
CA GLN A 339 97.97 75.24 -37.56
C GLN A 339 98.75 76.46 -38.08
N PHE A 340 99.89 76.82 -37.48
CA PHE A 340 100.76 77.90 -37.98
C PHE A 340 102.22 77.45 -37.99
N GLY A 341 102.66 76.88 -39.12
CA GLY A 341 103.92 76.13 -39.19
C GLY A 341 104.57 75.96 -40.57
N GLU A 342 104.35 76.86 -41.54
CA GLU A 342 105.17 76.92 -42.77
C GLU A 342 105.84 78.31 -42.93
N SER A 343 107.10 78.39 -42.47
CA SER A 343 108.29 78.96 -43.16
C SER A 343 108.19 80.24 -44.05
N PRO A 344 109.21 81.15 -44.09
CA PRO A 344 110.28 81.42 -43.10
C PRO A 344 110.83 82.90 -43.05
N LYS A 345 111.91 83.07 -42.26
CA LYS A 345 113.04 84.05 -42.40
C LYS A 345 112.96 85.51 -41.86
N THR A 346 114.00 85.78 -41.06
CA THR A 346 114.81 87.03 -40.91
C THR A 346 114.35 88.23 -40.06
N GLU A 347 115.34 88.66 -39.25
CA GLU A 347 115.63 89.99 -38.69
C GLU A 347 114.90 90.55 -37.44
N LYS A 348 115.71 90.61 -36.37
CA LYS A 348 115.99 91.78 -35.52
C LYS A 348 114.81 92.55 -34.89
N SER A 349 114.70 92.27 -33.59
CA SER A 349 114.85 93.24 -32.48
C SER A 349 113.60 93.74 -31.75
N SER A 350 113.83 93.85 -30.44
CA SER A 350 113.37 94.94 -29.56
C SER A 350 112.01 94.85 -28.85
N ILE A 351 112.15 94.97 -27.52
CA ILE A 351 111.37 95.76 -26.58
C ILE A 351 110.18 95.08 -25.88
N LEU A 352 110.45 94.81 -24.60
CA LEU A 352 109.52 94.61 -23.50
C LEU A 352 108.51 95.77 -23.39
N SER A 353 107.26 95.47 -23.06
CA SER A 353 106.44 96.35 -22.20
C SER A 353 105.24 95.62 -21.58
N PHE A 354 105.26 95.58 -20.25
CA PHE A 354 104.20 96.02 -19.32
C PHE A 354 102.75 95.57 -19.59
N LEU A 355 102.20 94.66 -18.75
CA LEU A 355 101.50 94.93 -17.48
C LEU A 355 100.05 95.47 -17.63
N ALA A 356 99.23 95.01 -16.67
CA ALA A 356 97.98 95.58 -16.15
C ALA A 356 96.67 94.99 -16.72
N THR A 357 95.61 94.70 -15.94
CA THR A 357 95.38 94.74 -14.48
C THR A 357 94.08 93.99 -14.14
N ASN A 358 93.86 93.62 -12.86
CA ASN A 358 92.63 93.73 -12.03
C ASN A 358 91.22 93.47 -12.64
N SER A 359 90.19 93.04 -11.92
CA SER A 359 89.98 92.60 -10.54
C SER A 359 88.57 91.98 -10.51
N GLY A 360 88.36 90.87 -9.80
CA GLY A 360 87.04 90.30 -9.59
C GLY A 360 86.50 90.63 -8.20
N LEU A 361 85.20 90.91 -8.06
CA LEU A 361 84.51 90.87 -6.76
C LEU A 361 82.97 90.86 -6.94
N ARG A 362 82.31 89.74 -6.60
CA ARG A 362 81.35 89.66 -5.47
C ARG A 362 80.60 88.32 -5.43
N SER A 363 80.47 87.82 -4.20
CA SER A 363 79.74 86.61 -3.79
C SER A 363 78.29 86.90 -3.40
N ARG A 364 77.41 85.89 -3.46
CA ARG A 364 76.61 85.34 -2.32
C ARG A 364 75.50 84.40 -2.83
N SER A 365 75.38 83.21 -2.22
CA SER A 365 74.20 82.32 -2.32
C SER A 365 74.01 81.54 -1.02
N THR A 366 72.79 81.07 -0.76
CA THR A 366 72.30 80.76 0.60
C THR A 366 71.82 79.31 0.77
N SER A 367 71.54 78.96 2.05
CA SER A 367 70.57 77.92 2.47
C SER A 367 70.81 76.45 2.06
N GLN A 368 71.54 75.77 2.94
CA GLN A 368 71.40 74.36 3.38
C GLN A 368 69.96 73.99 3.88
N PRO A 369 69.68 72.75 4.36
CA PRO A 369 70.26 71.42 4.04
C PRO A 369 69.21 70.27 3.93
N ARG A 370 69.68 69.06 3.56
CA ARG A 370 69.13 67.77 4.05
C ARG A 370 69.93 67.32 5.27
N GLY A 371 69.29 66.81 6.33
CA GLY A 371 70.00 66.28 7.52
C GLY A 371 69.09 65.49 8.47
N SER A 372 69.63 64.42 9.05
CA SER A 372 68.93 63.36 9.81
C SER A 372 69.04 63.48 11.34
N SER A 373 68.10 62.90 12.09
CA SER A 373 68.27 62.32 13.44
C SER A 373 67.04 61.43 13.77
N VAL A 374 67.14 60.10 13.96
CA VAL A 374 67.50 59.33 15.18
C VAL A 374 66.57 59.57 16.40
N GLY A 375 65.88 58.51 16.84
CA GLY A 375 65.05 58.48 18.05
C GLY A 375 64.35 57.12 18.28
N SER A 376 64.21 56.69 19.54
CA SER A 376 63.95 55.28 19.92
C SER A 376 63.14 55.20 21.22
N SER A 377 62.31 54.18 21.49
CA SER A 377 61.79 53.01 20.74
C SER A 377 60.82 52.22 21.66
N LEU A 378 60.14 51.15 21.18
CA LEU A 378 59.88 49.85 21.88
C LEU A 378 58.85 49.00 21.09
N PHE A 379 58.83 47.69 21.35
CA PHE A 379 58.01 46.56 20.83
C PHE A 379 56.58 46.87 20.27
N GLN A 380 56.00 46.10 19.34
CA GLN A 380 56.08 44.64 19.23
C GLN A 380 55.82 44.07 17.81
N LYS A 381 56.89 43.51 17.22
CA LYS A 381 57.08 42.33 16.34
C LYS A 381 56.00 41.81 15.34
N PRO A 382 56.44 41.12 14.26
CA PRO A 382 55.81 41.25 12.93
C PRO A 382 55.42 39.89 12.29
N SER A 383 54.94 39.92 11.05
CA SER A 383 55.56 39.23 9.91
C SER A 383 54.62 39.19 8.70
N MET A 384 55.04 39.77 7.57
CA MET A 384 54.53 39.43 6.24
C MET A 384 55.73 39.28 5.32
N LYS A 385 55.81 38.17 4.59
CA LYS A 385 56.84 37.93 3.59
C LYS A 385 56.22 37.27 2.35
N ASN A 386 55.91 38.14 1.40
CA ASN A 386 55.93 37.99 -0.06
C ASN A 386 55.79 36.59 -0.68
N ASN A 387 54.73 36.48 -1.48
CA ASN A 387 54.71 35.99 -2.88
C ASN A 387 54.54 34.50 -3.23
N THR A 388 53.84 34.37 -4.38
CA THR A 388 53.77 33.27 -5.35
C THR A 388 52.93 32.01 -5.01
N ASP A 389 51.67 32.12 -5.41
CA ASP A 389 51.07 31.36 -6.53
C ASP A 389 50.36 30.00 -6.35
N ILE A 390 49.18 29.95 -7.00
CA ILE A 390 48.38 28.83 -7.54
C ILE A 390 47.39 28.08 -6.61
N ALA A 391 46.13 28.52 -6.75
CA ALA A 391 44.89 27.74 -6.91
C ALA A 391 44.40 26.76 -5.82
N ALA A 392 43.48 27.24 -4.98
CA ALA A 392 42.26 26.53 -4.62
C ALA A 392 41.16 27.54 -4.24
N GLY A 393 40.09 27.66 -5.04
CA GLY A 393 39.00 28.61 -4.78
C GLY A 393 37.95 28.03 -3.84
N ASN A 394 37.47 28.81 -2.86
CA ASN A 394 36.33 28.42 -2.03
C ASN A 394 35.51 29.61 -1.50
N LEU A 395 34.21 29.57 -1.84
CA LEU A 395 33.04 29.88 -0.99
C LEU A 395 32.63 31.33 -0.58
N GLY A 396 31.32 31.59 -0.70
CA GLY A 396 30.56 32.74 -0.14
C GLY A 396 29.66 33.41 -1.20
N GLN A 397 28.40 33.81 -0.99
CA GLN A 397 27.48 33.88 0.18
C GLN A 397 26.03 33.59 -0.32
N GLY A 398 24.97 33.34 0.46
CA GLY A 398 24.73 33.17 1.91
C GLY A 398 23.50 32.24 2.09
N GLY A 399 23.17 31.65 3.26
CA GLY A 399 22.67 32.31 4.49
C GLY A 399 21.12 32.42 4.46
N THR A 400 20.31 32.09 5.47
CA THR A 400 20.52 31.59 6.85
C THR A 400 19.20 31.00 7.40
N THR A 401 19.21 29.88 8.14
CA THR A 401 18.19 29.56 9.17
C THR A 401 18.78 28.70 10.30
N LYS A 402 18.36 28.93 11.56
CA LYS A 402 18.78 28.18 12.75
C LYS A 402 17.57 27.72 13.58
N ARG A 403 17.57 26.42 13.92
CA ARG A 403 16.88 25.70 15.03
C ARG A 403 15.84 26.45 15.88
N LYS A 404 14.69 25.78 16.11
CA LYS A 404 14.35 25.20 17.45
C LYS A 404 13.27 24.11 17.35
N HIS A 405 13.19 23.27 18.37
CA HIS A 405 12.28 22.11 18.49
C HIS A 405 10.90 22.50 19.03
N GLY A 406 9.88 21.66 18.78
CA GLY A 406 8.62 21.68 19.53
C GLY A 406 7.57 20.70 19.00
N SER A 407 7.12 19.80 19.89
CA SER A 407 5.73 19.40 20.14
C SER A 407 4.80 19.28 18.91
N ALA A 408 4.45 18.07 18.46
CA ALA A 408 3.33 17.28 19.01
C ALA A 408 1.99 18.05 18.99
N GLU A 409 1.17 17.76 17.97
CA GLU A 409 -0.22 18.21 17.86
C GLU A 409 -1.16 16.99 17.83
N ASN A 410 -2.34 17.16 18.43
CA ASN A 410 -3.27 16.10 18.77
C ASN A 410 -4.66 16.41 18.23
N VAL A 411 -5.34 15.39 17.68
CA VAL A 411 -6.81 15.24 17.67
C VAL A 411 -7.65 16.27 16.89
N LEU A 412 -8.28 15.83 15.78
CA LEU A 412 -9.75 15.73 15.73
C LEU A 412 -10.29 14.86 14.56
N LYS A 413 -10.62 13.59 14.82
CA LYS A 413 -11.66 12.85 14.07
C LYS A 413 -12.46 11.92 15.00
N LYS A 414 -13.73 12.28 15.23
CA LYS A 414 -14.85 11.47 15.75
C LYS A 414 -16.03 11.70 14.78
N GLY A 415 -17.01 10.83 14.59
CA GLY A 415 -17.14 9.41 14.95
C GLY A 415 -17.47 8.59 13.69
N ILE A 416 -18.24 7.50 13.72
CA ILE A 416 -19.10 6.93 14.77
C ILE A 416 -19.08 5.40 14.58
N TRP A 417 -19.02 4.62 15.67
CA TRP A 417 -19.91 3.48 15.98
C TRP A 417 -19.40 2.83 17.26
N ALA A 418 -20.29 2.69 18.25
CA ALA A 418 -19.98 2.15 19.56
C ALA A 418 -20.91 0.98 19.87
N ARG A 419 -20.38 -0.09 20.47
CA ARG A 419 -21.21 -1.08 21.16
C ARG A 419 -20.47 -1.68 22.38
N SER A 420 -21.07 -1.44 23.54
CA SER A 420 -20.96 -2.12 24.86
C SER A 420 -19.64 -2.75 25.32
N LYS A 421 -19.08 -2.07 26.33
CA LYS A 421 -18.23 -2.51 27.45
C LYS A 421 -18.74 -3.76 28.21
N VAL A 422 -17.79 -4.42 28.92
CA VAL A 422 -17.84 -5.40 30.05
C VAL A 422 -17.05 -6.67 29.66
N GLY A 423 -16.03 -7.12 30.41
CA GLY A 423 -15.47 -6.63 31.67
C GLY A 423 -14.00 -7.03 31.86
N ASP A 424 -13.37 -6.47 32.89
CA ASP A 424 -11.93 -6.54 33.17
C ASP A 424 -11.52 -7.82 33.93
N SER A 425 -10.34 -8.36 33.63
CA SER A 425 -9.58 -9.34 34.42
C SER A 425 -8.21 -9.59 33.77
N SER A 426 -7.17 -9.11 34.42
CA SER A 426 -5.76 -9.36 34.10
C SER A 426 -5.38 -10.84 34.23
N GLU A 427 -4.48 -11.34 33.37
CA GLU A 427 -3.17 -11.85 33.83
C GLU A 427 -2.20 -12.20 32.68
N LYS A 428 -0.93 -12.27 33.05
CA LYS A 428 0.29 -12.09 32.25
C LYS A 428 0.67 -13.25 31.31
N GLU A 429 1.45 -12.86 30.30
CA GLU A 429 2.65 -13.57 29.78
C GLU A 429 2.58 -15.10 29.58
N ASN A 430 2.63 -15.53 28.32
CA ASN A 430 3.82 -16.26 27.85
C ASN A 430 3.97 -16.20 26.33
N GLU A 431 5.21 -16.01 25.91
CA GLU A 431 5.68 -16.00 24.53
C GLU A 431 5.92 -17.45 24.06
N MET A 432 5.38 -17.86 22.91
CA MET A 432 5.84 -19.07 22.25
C MET A 432 5.83 -18.92 20.72
N GLN A 433 7.01 -19.12 20.14
CA GLN A 433 7.25 -19.04 18.71
C GLN A 433 6.54 -20.15 17.94
N VAL A 434 6.01 -19.79 16.78
CA VAL A 434 5.52 -20.74 15.76
C VAL A 434 6.71 -21.39 15.08
N ASN A 435 6.83 -22.72 15.16
CA ASN A 435 7.67 -23.51 14.26
C ASN A 435 6.81 -24.60 13.61
N ASN A 436 6.53 -24.43 12.31
CA ASN A 436 6.01 -25.47 11.44
C ASN A 436 7.09 -26.51 11.18
N THR A 437 6.77 -27.80 11.30
CA THR A 437 7.47 -28.89 10.62
C THR A 437 6.44 -29.91 10.16
N GLY A 438 6.30 -30.09 8.84
CA GLY A 438 5.34 -31.03 8.27
C GLY A 438 5.79 -32.48 8.41
N MET A 439 4.83 -33.39 8.53
CA MET A 439 5.10 -34.84 8.47
C MET A 439 4.98 -35.32 7.02
N ASN A 440 6.12 -35.63 6.40
CA ASN A 440 6.16 -36.53 5.26
C ASN A 440 6.28 -37.97 5.81
N LEU A 441 5.30 -38.82 5.54
CA LEU A 441 5.28 -40.21 5.99
C LEU A 441 5.66 -41.12 4.83
N ASP A 442 6.95 -41.44 4.71
CA ASP A 442 7.43 -42.39 3.70
C ASP A 442 7.53 -43.80 4.28
N SER A 443 7.10 -44.78 3.49
CA SER A 443 6.95 -46.18 3.92
C SER A 443 8.23 -46.96 3.70
N CYS A 444 8.69 -47.71 4.71
CA CYS A 444 9.72 -48.73 4.56
C CYS A 444 9.41 -49.95 5.44
N ASN A 445 9.04 -51.05 4.78
CA ASN A 445 8.98 -52.37 5.40
C ASN A 445 10.38 -52.86 5.79
N ASN A 446 10.47 -53.67 6.85
CA ASN A 446 11.44 -54.76 6.93
C ASN A 446 10.91 -55.89 7.82
N GLU A 447 11.22 -57.12 7.43
CA GLU A 447 10.76 -58.36 8.07
C GLU A 447 11.71 -58.81 9.21
N ARG A 448 11.17 -59.44 10.27
CA ARG A 448 11.52 -60.79 10.80
C ARG A 448 11.46 -60.96 12.32
N GLU A 449 10.87 -62.10 12.68
CA GLU A 449 11.15 -63.01 13.80
C GLU A 449 11.13 -62.53 15.26
N ALA A 450 10.01 -62.89 15.92
CA ALA A 450 9.91 -63.70 17.14
C ALA A 450 10.86 -63.46 18.35
N ASP A 451 10.20 -63.05 19.45
CA ASP A 451 10.31 -63.58 20.84
C ASP A 451 11.61 -63.34 21.65
N ASP A 452 11.53 -62.42 22.62
CA ASP A 452 11.75 -62.76 24.04
C ASP A 452 11.01 -61.77 24.97
N SER A 453 10.58 -62.32 26.09
CA SER A 453 9.94 -61.69 27.23
C SER A 453 10.75 -60.56 27.90
N LYS A 454 10.07 -59.43 28.15
CA LYS A 454 10.26 -58.63 29.37
C LYS A 454 9.13 -57.61 29.55
N THR A 455 8.36 -57.82 30.62
CA THR A 455 7.48 -56.81 31.20
C THR A 455 8.29 -55.58 31.60
N LYS A 456 8.27 -54.55 30.78
CA LYS A 456 8.57 -53.18 31.20
C LYS A 456 7.23 -52.53 31.51
N ASP A 457 7.06 -52.05 32.74
CA ASP A 457 5.92 -51.23 33.10
C ASP A 457 5.84 -50.06 32.12
N ASP A 458 4.72 -49.98 31.41
CA ASP A 458 4.43 -48.89 30.47
C ASP A 458 4.05 -47.63 31.26
N MET A 459 5.05 -47.04 31.92
CA MET A 459 4.93 -45.76 32.60
C MET A 459 4.86 -44.64 31.57
N VAL A 460 3.72 -44.58 30.86
CA VAL A 460 3.25 -43.41 30.13
C VAL A 460 3.44 -42.19 31.03
N SER A 461 4.24 -41.21 30.58
CA SER A 461 4.65 -40.12 31.47
C SER A 461 3.42 -39.37 32.01
N GLY A 462 3.45 -39.01 33.31
CA GLY A 462 2.32 -38.33 33.96
C GLY A 462 1.87 -37.07 33.21
N PHE A 463 2.80 -36.39 32.53
CA PHE A 463 2.52 -35.25 31.66
C PHE A 463 1.62 -35.59 30.46
N LEU A 464 1.77 -36.77 29.84
CA LEU A 464 0.88 -37.24 28.77
C LEU A 464 -0.52 -37.54 29.32
N TYR A 465 -0.60 -38.13 30.52
CA TYR A 465 -1.87 -38.31 31.23
C TYR A 465 -2.53 -36.98 31.58
N ASP A 466 -1.80 -36.01 32.13
CA ASP A 466 -2.30 -34.66 32.44
C ASP A 466 -2.78 -33.93 31.19
N ARG A 467 -2.05 -34.05 30.08
CA ARG A 467 -2.44 -33.44 28.79
C ARG A 467 -3.69 -34.10 28.23
N LEU A 468 -3.72 -35.43 28.17
CA LEU A 468 -4.89 -36.19 27.71
C LEU A 468 -6.10 -35.92 28.61
N GLN A 469 -5.92 -35.83 29.92
CA GLN A 469 -6.99 -35.50 30.86
C GLN A 469 -7.51 -34.07 30.64
N LYS A 470 -6.64 -33.08 30.40
CA LYS A 470 -7.04 -31.71 30.03
C LYS A 470 -7.80 -31.67 28.71
N GLU A 471 -7.33 -32.39 27.69
CA GLU A 471 -8.00 -32.48 26.38
C GLU A 471 -9.37 -33.19 26.50
N VAL A 472 -9.47 -34.29 27.26
CA VAL A 472 -10.74 -34.97 27.55
C VAL A 472 -11.72 -34.11 28.36
N ILE A 473 -11.24 -33.34 29.34
CA ILE A 473 -12.08 -32.38 30.09
C ILE A 473 -12.55 -31.24 29.18
N SER A 474 -11.68 -30.73 28.31
CA SER A 474 -12.01 -29.71 27.31
C SER A 474 -13.08 -30.21 26.34
N LEU A 475 -12.90 -31.41 25.78
CA LEU A 475 -13.85 -32.07 24.88
C LEU A 475 -15.21 -32.30 25.55
N ARG A 476 -15.25 -32.79 26.81
CA ARG A 476 -16.53 -32.94 27.54
C ARG A 476 -17.24 -31.60 27.73
N LYS A 477 -16.52 -30.53 28.07
CA LYS A 477 -17.10 -29.18 28.18
C LYS A 477 -17.63 -28.68 26.84
N PHE A 478 -16.86 -28.86 25.76
CA PHE A 478 -17.26 -28.48 24.41
C PHE A 478 -18.50 -29.26 23.94
N CYS A 479 -18.55 -30.57 24.16
CA CYS A 479 -19.72 -31.40 23.89
C CYS A 479 -20.94 -30.92 24.69
N GLY A 480 -20.81 -30.66 26.00
CA GLY A 480 -21.93 -30.16 26.82
C GLY A 480 -22.48 -28.79 26.36
N VAL A 481 -21.61 -27.89 25.91
CA VAL A 481 -22.04 -26.60 25.32
C VAL A 481 -22.72 -26.82 23.97
N LYS A 482 -22.23 -27.73 23.13
CA LYS A 482 -22.83 -28.08 21.84
C LYS A 482 -24.19 -28.75 22.00
N GLU A 483 -24.33 -29.67 22.96
CA GLU A 483 -25.58 -30.33 23.36
C GLU A 483 -26.62 -29.28 23.79
N SER A 484 -26.22 -28.37 24.69
CA SER A 484 -27.08 -27.27 25.16
C SER A 484 -27.54 -26.36 24.02
N SER A 485 -26.64 -26.02 23.10
CA SER A 485 -26.96 -25.19 21.93
C SER A 485 -27.88 -25.90 20.93
N LEU A 486 -27.73 -27.21 20.74
CA LEU A 486 -28.64 -28.01 19.92
C LEU A 486 -30.03 -28.10 20.57
N GLN A 487 -30.08 -28.29 21.89
CA GLN A 487 -31.34 -28.34 22.63
C GLN A 487 -32.11 -27.01 22.54
N THR A 488 -31.44 -25.85 22.69
CA THR A 488 -32.08 -24.54 22.47
C THR A 488 -32.62 -24.39 21.05
N LYS A 489 -31.89 -24.83 20.03
CA LYS A 489 -32.35 -24.78 18.63
C LYS A 489 -33.53 -25.72 18.36
N ASP A 490 -33.55 -26.89 18.96
CA ASP A 490 -34.67 -27.83 18.85
C ASP A 490 -35.93 -27.29 19.57
N GLU A 491 -35.76 -26.62 20.71
CA GLU A 491 -36.84 -25.87 21.38
C GLU A 491 -37.35 -24.71 20.52
N GLU A 492 -36.47 -23.92 19.88
CA GLU A 492 -36.86 -22.88 18.92
C GLU A 492 -37.63 -23.45 17.72
N ILE A 493 -37.17 -24.56 17.13
CA ILE A 493 -37.83 -25.26 16.02
C ILE A 493 -39.22 -25.76 16.46
N LYS A 494 -39.34 -26.33 17.66
CA LYS A 494 -40.62 -26.75 18.24
C LYS A 494 -41.57 -25.58 18.47
N VAL A 495 -41.08 -24.46 19.00
CA VAL A 495 -41.88 -23.23 19.20
C VAL A 495 -42.34 -22.63 17.87
N TYR A 496 -41.47 -22.56 16.86
CA TYR A 496 -41.85 -22.13 15.51
C TYR A 496 -42.87 -23.08 14.87
N GLY A 497 -42.67 -24.39 15.00
CA GLY A 497 -43.59 -25.42 14.51
C GLY A 497 -44.98 -25.30 15.13
N LEU A 498 -45.05 -25.18 16.47
CA LEU A 498 -46.30 -24.94 17.20
C LEU A 498 -46.96 -23.63 16.77
N GLN A 499 -46.21 -22.52 16.69
CA GLN A 499 -46.76 -21.23 16.30
C GLN A 499 -47.31 -21.24 14.85
N MET A 500 -46.64 -21.95 13.94
CA MET A 500 -47.11 -22.13 12.55
C MET A 500 -48.34 -23.05 12.48
N LEU A 501 -48.43 -24.07 13.34
CA LEU A 501 -49.62 -24.91 13.45
C LEU A 501 -50.81 -24.11 14.00
N THR A 502 -50.63 -23.32 15.06
CA THR A 502 -51.66 -22.39 15.58
C THR A 502 -52.13 -21.42 14.51
N LYS A 503 -51.21 -20.77 13.77
CA LYS A 503 -51.56 -19.87 12.65
C LYS A 503 -52.38 -20.57 11.55
N LYS A 504 -52.08 -21.84 11.24
CA LYS A 504 -52.86 -22.64 10.28
C LYS A 504 -54.25 -23.00 10.84
N VAL A 505 -54.35 -23.36 12.11
CA VAL A 505 -55.63 -23.63 12.80
C VAL A 505 -56.51 -22.38 12.85
N ASP A 506 -55.94 -21.20 13.16
CA ASP A 506 -56.65 -19.92 13.14
C ASP A 506 -57.15 -19.57 11.72
N ALA A 507 -56.32 -19.80 10.70
CA ALA A 507 -56.69 -19.55 9.31
C ALA A 507 -57.83 -20.47 8.83
N LEU A 508 -57.76 -21.77 9.17
CA LEU A 508 -58.82 -22.74 8.90
C LEU A 508 -60.12 -22.40 9.65
N THR A 509 -60.02 -21.98 10.91
CA THR A 509 -61.16 -21.55 11.73
C THR A 509 -61.86 -20.34 11.12
N LYS A 510 -61.09 -19.34 10.66
CA LYS A 510 -61.62 -18.16 9.96
C LYS A 510 -62.26 -18.52 8.62
N ALA A 511 -61.64 -19.41 7.83
CA ALA A 511 -62.21 -19.89 6.57
C ALA A 511 -63.54 -20.62 6.80
N MET A 512 -63.60 -21.52 7.79
CA MET A 512 -64.82 -22.24 8.18
C MET A 512 -65.92 -21.30 8.69
N GLU A 513 -65.56 -20.23 9.42
CA GLU A 513 -66.55 -19.21 9.85
C GLU A 513 -67.13 -18.44 8.65
N VAL A 514 -66.30 -18.12 7.64
CA VAL A 514 -66.75 -17.48 6.39
C VAL A 514 -67.64 -18.42 5.57
N GLU A 515 -67.26 -19.69 5.42
CA GLU A 515 -68.05 -20.73 4.75
C GLU A 515 -69.41 -20.92 5.44
N CYS A 516 -69.43 -21.00 6.77
CA CYS A 516 -70.66 -21.13 7.56
C CYS A 516 -71.55 -19.89 7.44
N LYS A 517 -70.98 -18.67 7.44
CA LYS A 517 -71.72 -17.42 7.17
C LYS A 517 -72.27 -17.37 5.74
N LYS A 518 -71.54 -17.89 4.74
CA LYS A 518 -72.00 -18.01 3.35
C LYS A 518 -73.15 -19.01 3.22
N MET A 519 -72.98 -20.23 3.74
CA MET A 519 -74.02 -21.27 3.74
C MET A 519 -75.31 -20.83 4.44
N ARG A 520 -75.23 -20.05 5.55
CA ARG A 520 -76.40 -19.45 6.20
C ARG A 520 -77.12 -18.43 5.31
N ARG A 521 -76.38 -17.61 4.54
CA ARG A 521 -76.99 -16.68 3.57
C ARG A 521 -77.64 -17.43 2.40
N GLU A 522 -76.98 -18.44 1.86
CA GLU A 522 -77.52 -19.29 0.78
C GLU A 522 -78.76 -20.08 1.23
N ALA A 523 -78.79 -20.55 2.48
CA ALA A 523 -79.98 -21.17 3.07
C ALA A 523 -81.15 -20.16 3.18
N ALA A 524 -80.88 -18.95 3.68
CA ALA A 524 -81.90 -17.90 3.78
C ALA A 524 -82.38 -17.36 2.41
N VAL A 525 -81.55 -17.45 1.36
CA VAL A 525 -81.96 -17.17 -0.02
C VAL A 525 -82.84 -18.30 -0.56
N ARG A 526 -82.42 -19.56 -0.42
CA ARG A 526 -83.25 -20.72 -0.81
C ARG A 526 -84.59 -20.78 -0.07
N GLU A 527 -84.65 -20.37 1.20
CA GLU A 527 -85.89 -20.29 1.97
C GLU A 527 -86.83 -19.19 1.44
N LYS A 528 -86.29 -18.05 0.97
CA LYS A 528 -87.07 -16.99 0.30
C LYS A 528 -87.53 -17.37 -1.11
N GLU A 529 -86.72 -18.14 -1.84
CA GLU A 529 -87.07 -18.69 -3.15
C GLU A 529 -88.10 -19.84 -3.05
N ALA A 530 -88.15 -20.55 -1.92
CA ALA A 530 -89.13 -21.61 -1.65
C ALA A 530 -90.57 -21.09 -1.37
N THR A 531 -90.79 -19.77 -1.34
CA THR A 531 -92.12 -19.16 -1.16
C THR A 531 -92.46 -18.18 -2.28
N PRO A 532 -92.80 -18.68 -3.48
CA PRO A 532 -94.03 -18.18 -4.12
C PRO A 532 -94.82 -19.23 -4.94
N THR A 533 -95.14 -20.41 -4.38
CA THR A 533 -96.01 -21.42 -5.06
C THR A 533 -97.09 -22.01 -4.16
N LYS A 534 -97.76 -21.17 -3.35
CA LYS A 534 -98.86 -21.62 -2.47
C LYS A 534 -100.10 -20.70 -2.47
N SER A 535 -100.47 -20.21 -3.65
CA SER A 535 -101.67 -19.36 -3.83
C SER A 535 -102.47 -19.60 -5.14
N GLU A 536 -102.30 -20.74 -5.82
CA GLU A 536 -102.95 -20.97 -7.14
C GLU A 536 -103.59 -22.36 -7.37
N ILE A 537 -104.09 -23.01 -6.31
CA ILE A 537 -104.83 -24.29 -6.43
C ILE A 537 -106.31 -24.19 -5.98
N ASN A 538 -106.70 -23.10 -5.29
CA ASN A 538 -108.05 -22.95 -4.71
C ASN A 538 -109.02 -22.04 -5.52
N ARG A 539 -108.89 -21.98 -6.85
CA ARG A 539 -109.72 -21.11 -7.73
C ARG A 539 -110.35 -21.77 -8.97
N ARG A 540 -110.49 -23.11 -9.02
CA ARG A 540 -111.11 -23.81 -10.18
C ARG A 540 -112.32 -24.71 -9.90
N ASN A 541 -112.82 -24.79 -8.66
CA ASN A 541 -113.98 -25.63 -8.32
C ASN A 541 -115.20 -24.82 -7.83
N ARG A 542 -115.80 -23.97 -8.68
CA ARG A 542 -117.15 -23.39 -8.44
C ARG A 542 -117.79 -22.69 -9.67
N SER A 543 -118.13 -23.45 -10.72
CA SER A 543 -119.04 -22.95 -11.78
C SER A 543 -119.61 -24.07 -12.66
N SER A 544 -120.63 -24.78 -12.18
CA SER A 544 -121.49 -25.63 -13.01
C SER A 544 -122.87 -25.80 -12.37
N THR A 545 -123.76 -24.85 -12.62
CA THR A 545 -125.18 -24.94 -12.25
C THR A 545 -125.94 -25.83 -13.25
N PRO A 546 -126.69 -26.85 -12.80
CA PRO A 546 -127.50 -27.70 -13.68
C PRO A 546 -128.88 -27.08 -13.95
N LEU A 547 -129.43 -27.33 -15.13
CA LEU A 547 -130.76 -26.85 -15.53
C LEU A 547 -131.50 -27.91 -16.35
N LYS A 548 -132.43 -28.63 -15.69
CA LYS A 548 -133.82 -28.90 -16.11
C LYS A 548 -134.51 -29.78 -15.07
N GLY A 549 -135.74 -29.42 -14.71
CA GLY A 549 -136.54 -30.10 -13.69
C GLY A 549 -137.69 -30.94 -14.28
N SER A 550 -138.69 -31.20 -13.43
CA SER A 550 -139.86 -32.09 -13.64
C SER A 550 -139.49 -33.59 -13.56
N VAL A 551 -139.63 -34.27 -12.41
CA VAL A 551 -140.88 -34.66 -11.70
C VAL A 551 -141.69 -35.71 -12.47
N THR A 552 -141.70 -36.96 -11.95
CA THR A 552 -142.92 -37.65 -11.45
C THR A 552 -142.58 -38.99 -10.75
N PHE A 553 -143.33 -39.27 -9.68
CA PHE A 553 -143.47 -40.53 -8.89
C PHE A 553 -142.23 -41.14 -8.22
#